data_AF-A0A6I2G754-F1
#
_entry.id   AF-A0A6I2G754-F1
#
_cell.length_a   1.000
_cell.length_b   1.000
_cell.length_c   1.000
_cell.angle_alpha   90.00
_cell.angle_beta   90.00
_cell.angle_gamma   90.00
#
_symmetry.space_group_name_H-M   'P 1'
#
loop_
_entity.id
_entity.type
_entity.pdbx_description
1 polymer ?
#
loop_
_entity_poly.entity_id
_entity_poly.type
_entity_poly.pdbx_seq_one_letter_code
_entity_poly.pdbx_strand_id
1 'polypeptide(L)'
;MPSSEAPANNWNSCEDEVFVWHFDLPAIHDVLVPWQRSILEAGERTGILRVQELTLMDGYFRHDRDGYILDFLVAHPNQIPNIEPEDSRSQGIFTKYLDSSFGALPATRLEYYGRDGGIIDTWVSDMSEIGSAAGLPEWFHQPPVMLGGMDSLPGEDAPVSFELAVTADIFFPWNPAIRRPGFKPLDNTHLAHLNGSRLNAFLSALRAATLTAGGEWKPVPNYSRNRRQVDENGFILLDAPSSSWQIGSQAR
;
A
#
# COMPACT_ATOMS: atom_id res chain seq x y z
N MET A 1 39.87 7.64 4.54
CA MET A 1 38.82 6.90 5.26
C MET A 1 37.51 7.23 4.58
N PRO A 2 36.65 6.27 4.21
CA PRO A 2 35.33 6.60 3.71
C PRO A 2 34.60 7.36 4.81
N SER A 3 34.14 8.58 4.54
CA SER A 3 33.20 9.25 5.43
C SER A 3 31.98 8.36 5.50
N SER A 4 31.65 7.86 6.69
CA SER A 4 30.34 7.25 6.92
C SER A 4 29.33 8.39 6.77
N GLU A 5 28.84 8.61 5.55
CA GLU A 5 27.67 9.45 5.34
C GLU A 5 26.60 8.95 6.30
N ALA A 6 25.98 9.88 7.03
CA ALA A 6 24.87 9.53 7.90
C ALA A 6 23.83 8.75 7.08
N PRO A 7 23.21 7.72 7.66
CA PRO A 7 22.17 6.99 6.97
C PRO A 7 21.13 7.96 6.44
N ALA A 8 20.86 7.90 5.13
CA ALA A 8 19.95 8.80 4.44
C ALA A 8 18.70 8.04 4.01
N ASN A 9 17.57 8.74 4.02
CA ASN A 9 16.35 8.27 3.37
C ASN A 9 16.55 8.35 1.86
N ASN A 10 16.97 7.24 1.28
CA ASN A 10 17.27 7.14 -0.15
C ASN A 10 16.00 6.89 -0.97
N TRP A 11 14.97 7.72 -0.77
CA TRP A 11 13.65 7.52 -1.37
C TRP A 11 13.54 8.35 -2.64
N ASN A 12 13.16 7.72 -3.74
CA ASN A 12 12.68 8.40 -4.94
C ASN A 12 11.19 8.09 -5.06
N SER A 13 10.42 8.58 -4.09
CA SER A 13 8.96 8.58 -4.17
C SER A 13 8.56 9.31 -5.47
N CYS A 14 8.13 8.54 -6.47
CA CYS A 14 7.69 9.05 -7.76
C CYS A 14 6.17 9.23 -7.74
N GLU A 15 5.69 10.23 -8.49
CA GLU A 15 4.25 10.43 -8.73
C GLU A 15 3.60 9.19 -9.34
N ASP A 16 4.38 8.35 -10.02
CA ASP A 16 3.96 7.05 -10.54
C ASP A 16 4.11 5.97 -9.47
N GLU A 17 3.06 5.17 -9.26
CA GLU A 17 3.05 4.04 -8.32
C GLU A 17 4.29 3.14 -8.52
N VAL A 18 4.99 2.84 -7.43
CA VAL A 18 6.26 2.09 -7.48
C VAL A 18 5.99 0.62 -7.79
N PHE A 19 4.95 0.07 -7.16
CA PHE A 19 4.42 -1.26 -7.43
C PHE A 19 2.93 -1.34 -7.20
N VAL A 20 2.27 -2.08 -8.08
CA VAL A 20 0.86 -2.41 -7.97
C VAL A 20 0.70 -3.93 -7.89
N TRP A 21 -0.16 -4.45 -7.03
CA TRP A 21 -0.57 -5.85 -6.98
C TRP A 21 -2.04 -5.93 -7.35
N HIS A 22 -2.38 -6.74 -8.35
CA HIS A 22 -3.77 -6.88 -8.79
C HIS A 22 -4.35 -8.17 -8.23
N PHE A 23 -5.63 -8.15 -7.91
CA PHE A 23 -6.34 -9.35 -7.54
C PHE A 23 -7.83 -9.19 -7.79
N ASP A 24 -8.46 -10.32 -8.09
CA ASP A 24 -9.88 -10.37 -8.43
C ASP A 24 -10.62 -11.15 -7.35
N LEU A 25 -11.83 -10.74 -7.02
CA LEU A 25 -12.79 -11.52 -6.24
C LEU A 25 -13.96 -11.96 -7.13
N PRO A 26 -14.59 -13.12 -6.86
CA PRO A 26 -15.84 -13.47 -7.51
C PRO A 26 -16.90 -12.39 -7.30
N ALA A 27 -17.85 -12.29 -8.23
CA ALA A 27 -18.98 -11.36 -8.18
C ALA A 27 -20.02 -11.69 -7.07
N ILE A 28 -19.62 -12.36 -6.00
CA ILE A 28 -20.50 -12.87 -4.94
C ILE A 28 -20.38 -11.95 -3.72
N HIS A 29 -21.46 -11.23 -3.39
CA HIS A 29 -21.47 -10.30 -2.24
C HIS A 29 -21.07 -10.95 -0.91
N ASP A 30 -21.47 -12.22 -0.70
CA ASP A 30 -21.24 -12.94 0.55
C ASP A 30 -19.75 -13.17 0.85
N VAL A 31 -18.87 -13.10 -0.15
CA VAL A 31 -17.41 -13.25 0.07
C VAL A 31 -16.72 -11.93 0.38
N LEU A 32 -17.31 -10.80 -0.03
CA LEU A 32 -16.66 -9.50 0.04
C LEU A 32 -16.47 -9.06 1.49
N VAL A 33 -17.51 -9.08 2.32
CA VAL A 33 -17.40 -8.61 3.72
C VAL A 33 -16.40 -9.44 4.55
N PRO A 34 -16.43 -10.79 4.55
CA PRO A 34 -15.41 -11.58 5.23
C PRO A 34 -13.98 -11.33 4.71
N TRP A 35 -13.84 -11.11 3.40
CA TRP A 35 -12.56 -10.75 2.79
C TRP A 35 -12.08 -9.38 3.30
N GLN A 36 -12.90 -8.33 3.21
CA GLN A 36 -12.55 -6.98 3.68
C GLN A 36 -12.14 -6.98 5.15
N ARG A 37 -12.86 -7.75 5.98
CA ARG A 37 -12.52 -7.96 7.39
C ARG A 37 -11.12 -8.53 7.54
N SER A 38 -10.82 -9.62 6.84
CA SER A 38 -9.50 -10.25 6.89
C SER A 38 -8.39 -9.28 6.50
N ILE A 39 -8.65 -8.40 5.53
CA ILE A 39 -7.68 -7.40 5.07
C ILE A 39 -7.47 -6.30 6.11
N LEU A 40 -8.53 -5.74 6.69
CA LEU A 40 -8.44 -4.70 7.71
C LEU A 40 -7.73 -5.22 8.98
N GLU A 41 -8.06 -6.44 9.44
CA GLU A 41 -7.37 -7.08 10.57
C GLU A 41 -5.88 -7.28 10.28
N ALA A 42 -5.54 -7.77 9.07
CA ALA A 42 -4.16 -7.95 8.67
C ALA A 42 -3.41 -6.62 8.57
N GLY A 43 -4.07 -5.59 8.04
CA GLY A 43 -3.54 -4.24 7.88
C GLY A 43 -3.07 -3.66 9.21
N GLU A 44 -3.95 -3.69 10.20
CA GLU A 44 -3.66 -3.10 11.51
C GLU A 44 -2.62 -3.92 12.28
N ARG A 45 -2.73 -5.26 12.23
CA ARG A 45 -1.77 -6.16 12.86
C ARG A 45 -0.36 -5.99 12.31
N THR A 46 -0.24 -5.83 10.99
CA THR A 46 1.06 -5.69 10.32
C THR A 46 1.57 -4.26 10.33
N GLY A 47 0.72 -3.26 10.56
CA GLY A 47 1.09 -1.86 10.45
C GLY A 47 0.98 -1.29 9.03
N ILE A 48 0.45 -2.04 8.06
CA ILE A 48 0.42 -1.62 6.65
C ILE A 48 -0.78 -0.75 6.32
N LEU A 49 -1.91 -1.04 6.95
CA LEU A 49 -3.15 -0.32 6.71
C LEU A 49 -3.89 -0.11 8.03
N ARG A 50 -4.22 1.15 8.32
CA ARG A 50 -5.17 1.54 9.35
C ARG A 50 -6.07 2.62 8.78
N VAL A 51 -7.38 2.49 8.93
CA VAL A 51 -8.29 3.60 8.63
C VAL A 51 -8.25 4.56 9.82
N GLN A 52 -7.75 5.78 9.63
CA GLN A 52 -7.69 6.82 10.66
C GLN A 52 -9.03 7.53 10.78
N GLU A 53 -9.59 7.91 9.63
CA GLU A 53 -10.87 8.61 9.53
C GLU A 53 -11.66 8.05 8.36
N LEU A 54 -12.98 8.02 8.48
CA LEU A 54 -13.88 7.63 7.39
C LEU A 54 -15.13 8.49 7.46
N THR A 55 -15.47 9.16 6.37
CA THR A 55 -16.72 9.90 6.22
C THR A 55 -17.85 8.91 5.93
N LEU A 56 -18.93 9.01 6.68
CA LEU A 56 -20.07 8.08 6.65
C LEU A 56 -21.33 8.88 6.26
N MET A 57 -22.43 8.18 5.95
CA MET A 57 -23.67 8.85 5.57
C MET A 57 -24.21 9.80 6.66
N ASP A 58 -24.21 9.36 7.91
CA ASP A 58 -24.77 10.12 9.04
C ASP A 58 -23.71 10.51 10.08
N GLY A 59 -22.44 10.61 9.68
CA GLY A 59 -21.37 10.94 10.60
C GLY A 59 -19.97 10.71 10.06
N TYR A 60 -19.06 10.47 10.98
CA TYR A 60 -17.67 10.20 10.67
C TYR A 60 -17.13 9.20 11.70
N PHE A 61 -16.26 8.30 11.26
CA PHE A 61 -15.44 7.45 12.10
C PHE A 61 -14.08 8.12 12.35
N ARG A 62 -13.56 8.01 13.57
CA ARG A 62 -12.16 8.33 13.90
C ARG A 62 -11.57 7.25 14.77
N HIS A 63 -10.45 6.69 14.35
CA HIS A 63 -9.78 5.59 15.03
C HIS A 63 -9.53 5.88 16.52
N ASP A 64 -9.03 7.06 16.87
CA ASP A 64 -8.71 7.41 18.27
C ASP A 64 -9.95 7.55 19.17
N ARG A 65 -11.14 7.73 18.59
CA ARG A 65 -12.42 7.83 19.31
C ARG A 65 -13.16 6.50 19.33
N ASP A 66 -13.21 5.84 18.18
CA ASP A 66 -14.10 4.72 17.90
C ASP A 66 -13.38 3.35 17.95
N GLY A 67 -12.06 3.35 18.06
CA GLY A 67 -11.24 2.14 18.04
C GLY A 67 -11.06 1.60 16.62
N TYR A 68 -11.05 0.28 16.50
CA TYR A 68 -10.81 -0.39 15.22
C TYR A 68 -12.01 -0.25 14.28
N ILE A 69 -11.74 0.04 13.01
CA ILE A 69 -12.80 0.28 12.02
C ILE A 69 -13.73 -0.93 11.86
N LEU A 70 -13.21 -2.14 12.05
CA LEU A 70 -14.02 -3.36 11.97
C LEU A 70 -15.02 -3.48 13.12
N ASP A 71 -14.57 -3.23 14.35
CA ASP A 71 -15.43 -3.25 15.52
C ASP A 71 -16.52 -2.18 15.38
N PHE A 72 -16.15 -1.00 14.89
CA PHE A 72 -17.08 0.08 14.58
C PHE A 72 -18.13 -0.36 13.54
N LEU A 73 -17.73 -0.92 12.39
CA LEU A 73 -18.69 -1.35 11.38
C LEU A 73 -19.60 -2.49 11.85
N VAL A 74 -19.11 -3.39 12.71
CA VAL A 74 -19.93 -4.43 13.33
C VAL A 74 -20.98 -3.83 14.27
N ALA A 75 -20.60 -2.82 15.05
CA ALA A 75 -21.53 -2.09 15.92
C ALA A 75 -22.50 -1.18 15.14
N HIS A 76 -22.11 -0.75 13.95
CA HIS A 76 -22.82 0.22 13.12
C HIS A 76 -23.01 -0.29 11.67
N PRO A 77 -23.71 -1.41 11.44
CA PRO A 77 -23.82 -2.02 10.11
C PRO A 77 -24.50 -1.12 9.07
N ASN A 78 -25.31 -0.15 9.50
CA ASN A 78 -25.97 0.83 8.63
C ASN A 78 -25.07 2.02 8.25
N GLN A 79 -23.84 2.09 8.78
CA GLN A 79 -22.88 3.16 8.52
C GLN A 79 -21.84 2.78 7.46
N ILE A 80 -21.95 1.62 6.82
CA ILE A 80 -21.09 1.27 5.69
C ILE A 80 -21.26 2.34 4.60
N PRO A 81 -20.17 2.91 4.04
CA PRO A 81 -20.27 3.89 2.96
C PRO A 81 -21.16 3.35 1.84
N ASN A 82 -22.35 3.92 1.70
CA ASN A 82 -23.31 3.47 0.71
C ASN A 82 -23.01 4.26 -0.57
N ILE A 83 -22.21 3.68 -1.48
CA ILE A 83 -22.02 4.28 -2.80
C ILE A 83 -23.22 3.87 -3.64
N GLU A 84 -24.27 4.66 -3.49
CA GLU A 84 -25.55 4.61 -4.20
C GLU A 84 -26.45 3.37 -3.90
N PRO A 85 -27.71 3.57 -3.46
CA PRO A 85 -28.64 2.48 -3.15
C PRO A 85 -28.92 1.52 -4.33
N GLU A 86 -28.69 1.99 -5.55
CA GLU A 86 -28.84 1.21 -6.79
C GLU A 86 -27.66 0.29 -7.11
N ASP A 87 -26.52 0.42 -6.42
CA ASP A 87 -25.35 -0.43 -6.66
C ASP A 87 -25.05 -1.31 -5.45
N SER A 88 -25.75 -2.44 -5.36
CA SER A 88 -25.50 -3.46 -4.33
C SER A 88 -24.06 -3.99 -4.34
N ARG A 89 -23.28 -3.73 -5.42
CA ARG A 89 -21.87 -4.13 -5.58
C ARG A 89 -20.89 -3.19 -4.88
N SER A 90 -21.37 -2.02 -4.45
CA SER A 90 -20.59 -1.03 -3.73
C SER A 90 -20.47 -1.26 -2.23
N GLN A 91 -20.95 -2.39 -1.71
CA GLN A 91 -20.92 -2.63 -0.27
C GLN A 91 -19.48 -2.80 0.27
N GLY A 92 -19.08 -1.86 1.13
CA GLY A 92 -17.89 -1.98 1.96
C GLY A 92 -16.90 -0.83 1.78
N ILE A 93 -15.72 -0.99 2.38
CA ILE A 93 -14.74 0.09 2.52
C ILE A 93 -13.85 0.23 1.28
N PHE A 94 -13.55 -0.87 0.58
CA PHE A 94 -12.56 -0.88 -0.53
C PHE A 94 -13.17 -0.71 -1.93
N THR A 95 -14.43 -0.29 -2.07
CA THR A 95 -15.11 -0.21 -3.38
C THR A 95 -14.69 1.00 -4.22
N LYS A 96 -13.99 1.95 -3.59
CA LYS A 96 -13.12 2.94 -4.22
C LYS A 96 -11.78 2.91 -3.50
N TYR A 97 -10.73 3.48 -4.09
CA TYR A 97 -9.46 3.62 -3.38
C TYR A 97 -9.69 4.21 -1.99
N LEU A 98 -9.11 3.55 -0.99
CA LEU A 98 -8.78 4.24 0.23
C LEU A 98 -7.64 5.19 -0.10
N ASP A 99 -8.01 6.38 -0.53
CA ASP A 99 -7.19 7.55 -0.49
C ASP A 99 -8.00 8.69 0.14
N SER A 100 -7.27 9.73 0.57
CA SER A 100 -7.85 10.89 1.24
C SER A 100 -8.90 11.63 0.39
N SER A 101 -8.92 11.44 -0.93
CA SER A 101 -9.88 12.03 -1.86
C SER A 101 -11.26 11.37 -1.77
N PHE A 102 -11.35 10.13 -1.31
CA PHE A 102 -12.61 9.37 -1.22
C PHE A 102 -13.22 9.33 0.19
N GLY A 103 -12.78 10.22 1.07
CA GLY A 103 -13.36 10.39 2.41
C GLY A 103 -12.89 9.34 3.42
N ALA A 104 -11.97 8.45 3.06
CA ALA A 104 -11.25 7.58 3.97
C ALA A 104 -9.80 8.05 4.10
N LEU A 105 -9.27 8.13 5.31
CA LEU A 105 -7.88 8.48 5.56
C LEU A 105 -7.12 7.21 5.96
N PRO A 106 -6.54 6.44 5.02
CA PRO A 106 -5.67 5.32 5.39
C PRO A 106 -4.38 5.84 6.01
N ALA A 107 -3.71 5.01 6.81
CA ALA A 107 -2.37 5.25 7.32
C ALA A 107 -1.54 3.98 7.24
N THR A 108 -0.24 4.17 7.08
CA THR A 108 0.78 3.11 7.13
C THR A 108 1.81 3.47 8.19
N ARG A 109 2.19 2.49 9.02
CA ARG A 109 3.28 2.63 9.99
C ARG A 109 4.61 2.50 9.26
N LEU A 110 5.36 3.60 9.24
CA LEU A 110 6.66 3.70 8.59
C LEU A 110 7.77 3.88 9.61
N GLU A 111 8.90 3.23 9.33
CA GLU A 111 10.17 3.47 10.01
C GLU A 111 11.16 4.13 9.05
N TYR A 112 11.70 5.28 9.43
CA TYR A 112 12.60 6.08 8.60
C TYR A 112 13.65 6.86 9.39
N TYR A 113 14.69 7.37 8.73
CA TYR A 113 15.69 8.19 9.40
C TYR A 113 15.19 9.64 9.59
N GLY A 114 15.25 10.14 10.82
CA GLY A 114 15.10 11.56 11.10
C GLY A 114 16.31 12.38 10.66
N ARG A 115 16.21 13.70 10.80
CA ARG A 115 17.30 14.64 10.47
C ARG A 115 18.58 14.43 11.28
N ASP A 116 18.46 13.85 12.47
CA ASP A 116 19.56 13.50 13.36
C ASP A 116 20.15 12.11 13.07
N GLY A 117 19.59 11.38 12.11
CA GLY A 117 19.96 10.00 11.77
C GLY A 117 19.32 8.94 12.67
N GLY A 118 18.49 9.30 13.65
CA GLY A 118 17.72 8.36 14.46
C GLY A 118 16.56 7.75 13.69
N ILE A 119 16.11 6.54 14.06
CA ILE A 119 14.90 5.94 13.47
C ILE A 119 13.65 6.56 14.12
N ILE A 120 12.78 7.09 13.28
CA ILE A 120 11.42 7.53 13.62
C ILE A 120 10.47 6.41 13.19
N ASP A 121 9.54 6.07 14.07
CA ASP A 121 8.47 5.08 13.85
C ASP A 121 7.12 5.77 14.08
N THR A 122 6.33 5.92 13.02
CA THR A 122 5.05 6.64 13.07
C THR A 122 4.05 6.14 12.04
N TRP A 123 2.77 6.37 12.32
CA TRP A 123 1.73 6.27 11.30
C TRP A 123 1.78 7.50 10.40
N VAL A 124 1.67 7.27 9.10
CA VAL A 124 1.71 8.29 8.05
C VAL A 124 0.51 8.07 7.14
N SER A 125 -0.36 9.07 7.07
CA SER A 125 -1.52 9.04 6.17
C SER A 125 -1.24 9.69 4.83
N ASP A 126 -0.41 10.72 4.83
CA ASP A 126 0.08 11.38 3.64
C ASP A 126 1.58 11.62 3.76
N MET A 127 2.33 11.30 2.70
CA MET A 127 3.79 11.41 2.71
C MET A 127 4.29 12.86 2.89
N SER A 128 3.46 13.88 2.66
CA SER A 128 3.77 15.27 2.98
C SER A 128 3.88 15.53 4.49
N GLU A 129 3.26 14.70 5.35
CA GLU A 129 3.38 14.79 6.82
C GLU A 129 4.83 14.62 7.29
N ILE A 130 5.58 13.76 6.60
CA ILE A 130 6.96 13.45 6.95
C ILE A 130 7.95 14.14 6.02
N GLY A 131 7.50 14.88 5.01
CA GLY A 131 8.36 15.24 3.88
C GLY A 131 9.63 16.02 4.27
N SER A 132 9.51 17.03 5.13
CA SER A 132 10.66 17.81 5.60
C SER A 132 11.60 17.05 6.56
N ALA A 133 11.08 16.03 7.25
CA ALA A 133 11.84 15.18 8.16
C ALA A 133 12.54 14.02 7.41
N ALA A 134 11.86 13.49 6.38
CA ALA A 134 12.30 12.38 5.57
C ALA A 134 13.12 12.82 4.34
N GLY A 135 13.17 14.10 4.01
CA GLY A 135 13.87 14.62 2.83
C GLY A 135 13.09 14.45 1.52
N LEU A 136 11.77 14.31 1.60
CA LEU A 136 10.89 14.22 0.43
C LEU A 136 10.53 15.61 -0.11
N PRO A 137 10.16 15.69 -1.40
CA PRO A 137 9.62 16.91 -1.95
C PRO A 137 8.29 17.31 -1.29
N GLU A 138 8.10 18.61 -1.04
CA GLU A 138 6.89 19.14 -0.37
C GLU A 138 5.59 18.88 -1.13
N TRP A 139 5.65 18.62 -2.43
CA TRP A 139 4.50 18.36 -3.30
C TRP A 139 4.06 16.89 -3.35
N PHE A 140 4.74 16.00 -2.61
CA PHE A 140 4.41 14.57 -2.63
C PHE A 140 3.26 14.25 -1.67
N HIS A 141 2.03 14.38 -2.17
CA HIS A 141 0.77 14.19 -1.44
C HIS A 141 0.10 12.85 -1.80
N GLN A 142 0.66 11.76 -1.30
CA GLN A 142 0.16 10.41 -1.53
C GLN A 142 0.27 9.61 -0.23
N PRO A 143 -0.70 8.73 0.09
CA PRO A 143 -0.54 7.78 1.18
C PRO A 143 0.56 6.77 0.82
N PRO A 144 1.34 6.25 1.79
CA PRO A 144 2.44 5.33 1.50
C PRO A 144 1.98 4.03 0.81
N VAL A 145 0.77 3.57 1.15
CA VAL A 145 0.10 2.41 0.60
C VAL A 145 -1.35 2.78 0.29
N MET A 146 -1.81 2.45 -0.91
CA MET A 146 -3.19 2.58 -1.36
C MET A 146 -3.78 1.19 -1.57
N LEU A 147 -5.06 1.04 -1.27
CA LEU A 147 -5.81 -0.18 -1.50
C LEU A 147 -7.22 0.19 -1.97
N GLY A 148 -7.64 -0.30 -3.13
CA GLY A 148 -8.91 0.08 -3.74
C GLY A 148 -9.42 -0.92 -4.77
N GLY A 149 -10.73 -0.84 -5.05
CA GLY A 149 -11.34 -1.43 -6.23
C GLY A 149 -11.03 -0.62 -7.48
N MET A 150 -10.89 -1.28 -8.63
CA MET A 150 -10.65 -0.62 -9.91
C MET A 150 -11.97 -0.03 -10.46
N ASP A 151 -11.91 1.20 -11.01
CA ASP A 151 -13.06 2.04 -11.40
C ASP A 151 -14.07 1.42 -12.39
N SER A 152 -13.69 0.37 -13.12
CA SER A 152 -14.62 -0.36 -13.98
C SER A 152 -15.33 -1.45 -13.19
N LEU A 153 -16.48 -1.12 -12.59
CA LEU A 153 -17.43 -2.14 -12.15
C LEU A 153 -17.90 -2.90 -13.39
N PRO A 154 -17.54 -4.17 -13.56
CA PRO A 154 -17.94 -4.91 -14.73
C PRO A 154 -19.42 -5.33 -14.60
N GLY A 155 -19.98 -6.09 -15.54
CA GLY A 155 -21.39 -6.55 -15.46
C GLY A 155 -21.69 -7.32 -14.17
N GLU A 156 -22.97 -7.56 -13.84
CA GLU A 156 -23.40 -8.21 -12.58
C GLU A 156 -22.66 -9.54 -12.29
N ASP A 157 -22.24 -10.27 -13.32
CA ASP A 157 -21.56 -11.57 -13.21
C ASP A 157 -20.03 -11.51 -13.25
N ALA A 158 -19.45 -10.33 -13.40
CA ALA A 158 -18.01 -10.21 -13.66
C ALA A 158 -17.20 -9.99 -12.37
N PRO A 159 -15.96 -10.54 -12.29
CA PRO A 159 -15.12 -10.41 -11.10
C PRO A 159 -14.89 -8.96 -10.69
N VAL A 160 -14.82 -8.71 -9.38
CA VAL A 160 -14.46 -7.39 -8.85
C VAL A 160 -12.95 -7.31 -8.74
N SER A 161 -12.34 -6.40 -9.48
CA SER A 161 -10.89 -6.19 -9.47
C SER A 161 -10.49 -5.18 -8.40
N PHE A 162 -9.39 -5.45 -7.73
CA PHE A 162 -8.79 -4.62 -6.71
C PHE A 162 -7.28 -4.49 -6.94
N GLU A 163 -6.72 -3.46 -6.33
CA GLU A 163 -5.30 -3.22 -6.36
C GLU A 163 -4.69 -2.72 -5.04
N LEU A 164 -3.56 -3.35 -4.75
CA LEU A 164 -2.44 -2.96 -3.90
C LEU A 164 -1.51 -1.92 -4.52
N ALA A 165 -1.50 -0.62 -4.21
CA ALA A 165 -0.43 0.26 -4.70
C ALA A 165 0.48 0.76 -3.59
N VAL A 166 1.80 0.78 -3.82
CA VAL A 166 2.78 1.41 -2.93
C VAL A 166 3.41 2.60 -3.62
N THR A 167 3.36 3.75 -2.96
CA THR A 167 3.85 5.04 -3.49
C THR A 167 5.21 5.40 -2.89
N ALA A 168 5.58 4.75 -1.77
CA ALA A 168 6.89 4.85 -1.15
C ALA A 168 7.78 3.67 -1.58
N ASP A 169 9.00 3.94 -2.00
CA ASP A 169 9.99 2.91 -2.35
C ASP A 169 10.78 2.41 -1.13
N ILE A 170 10.45 2.90 0.07
CA ILE A 170 11.07 2.51 1.35
C ILE A 170 10.98 1.00 1.64
N PHE A 171 10.00 0.31 1.05
CA PHE A 171 9.80 -1.13 1.22
C PHE A 171 10.82 -1.98 0.43
N PHE A 172 11.53 -1.39 -0.53
CA PHE A 172 12.39 -2.12 -1.46
C PHE A 172 13.87 -1.92 -1.15
N PRO A 173 14.72 -2.95 -1.26
CA PRO A 173 16.14 -2.84 -0.92
C PRO A 173 16.93 -1.86 -1.80
N TRP A 174 16.49 -1.64 -3.03
CA TRP A 174 17.13 -0.67 -3.91
C TRP A 174 16.13 0.19 -4.66
N ASN A 175 16.51 1.46 -4.79
CA ASN A 175 15.66 2.49 -5.37
C ASN A 175 16.28 3.06 -6.66
N PRO A 176 15.45 3.36 -7.68
CA PRO A 176 15.93 3.92 -8.92
C PRO A 176 16.44 5.33 -8.65
N ALA A 177 17.64 5.68 -9.11
CA ALA A 177 18.10 7.06 -9.10
C ALA A 177 17.43 7.86 -10.25
N ILE A 178 16.10 7.98 -10.24
CA ILE A 178 15.27 8.50 -11.36
C ILE A 178 15.75 9.88 -11.84
N ARG A 179 16.19 10.74 -10.91
CA ARG A 179 16.67 12.09 -11.22
C ARG A 179 18.16 12.17 -11.58
N ARG A 180 18.83 11.02 -11.73
CA ARG A 180 20.27 10.96 -12.01
C ARG A 180 20.59 9.86 -13.05
N PRO A 181 20.40 10.13 -14.36
CA PRO A 181 20.76 9.19 -15.41
C PRO A 181 22.22 8.71 -15.28
N GLY A 182 22.44 7.39 -15.34
CA GLY A 182 23.77 6.77 -15.21
C GLY A 182 24.22 6.48 -13.77
N PHE A 183 23.40 6.77 -12.76
CA PHE A 183 23.73 6.49 -11.37
C PHE A 183 23.37 5.06 -10.97
N LYS A 184 24.15 4.53 -10.03
CA LYS A 184 23.87 3.24 -9.38
C LYS A 184 22.53 3.34 -8.61
N PRO A 185 21.80 2.23 -8.47
CA PRO A 185 20.67 2.15 -7.54
C PRO A 185 21.10 2.63 -6.16
N LEU A 186 20.20 3.33 -5.47
CA LEU A 186 20.44 3.72 -4.09
C LEU A 186 20.20 2.52 -3.18
N ASP A 187 21.09 2.29 -2.22
CA ASP A 187 20.93 1.26 -1.20
C ASP A 187 19.90 1.73 -0.16
N ASN A 188 18.83 0.97 -0.05
CA ASN A 188 17.74 1.17 0.89
C ASN A 188 17.49 -0.09 1.74
N THR A 189 18.43 -1.05 1.75
CA THR A 189 18.27 -2.39 2.35
C THR A 189 17.86 -2.31 3.82
N HIS A 190 18.46 -1.42 4.62
CA HIS A 190 18.10 -1.30 6.04
C HIS A 190 16.63 -0.89 6.25
N LEU A 191 16.16 0.15 5.56
CA LEU A 191 14.77 0.59 5.67
C LEU A 191 13.80 -0.44 5.07
N ALA A 192 14.23 -1.16 4.03
CA ALA A 192 13.46 -2.27 3.47
C ALA A 192 13.29 -3.41 4.48
N HIS A 193 14.29 -3.75 5.29
CA HIS A 193 14.11 -4.74 6.35
C HIS A 193 13.12 -4.29 7.44
N LEU A 194 13.16 -3.00 7.80
CA LEU A 194 12.23 -2.43 8.79
C LEU A 194 10.77 -2.42 8.28
N ASN A 195 10.56 -2.07 7.01
CA ASN A 195 9.21 -1.84 6.47
C ASN A 195 8.70 -2.98 5.58
N GLY A 196 9.53 -3.53 4.72
CA GLY A 196 9.18 -4.55 3.74
C GLY A 196 8.77 -5.89 4.36
N SER A 197 9.26 -6.21 5.56
CA SER A 197 8.80 -7.40 6.31
C SER A 197 7.33 -7.28 6.73
N ARG A 198 6.89 -6.10 7.19
CA ARG A 198 5.48 -5.79 7.46
C ARG A 198 4.65 -5.91 6.18
N LEU A 199 5.14 -5.36 5.07
CA LEU A 199 4.44 -5.41 3.79
C LEU A 199 4.30 -6.84 3.27
N ASN A 200 5.35 -7.65 3.34
CA ASN A 200 5.28 -9.07 2.99
C ASN A 200 4.27 -9.85 3.86
N ALA A 201 4.23 -9.58 5.17
CA ALA A 201 3.24 -10.19 6.05
C ALA A 201 1.81 -9.79 5.66
N PHE A 202 1.60 -8.53 5.29
CA PHE A 202 0.31 -8.04 4.80
C PHE A 202 -0.07 -8.67 3.45
N LEU A 203 0.82 -8.66 2.46
CA LEU A 203 0.62 -9.28 1.15
C LEU A 203 0.32 -10.77 1.28
N SER A 204 0.97 -11.47 2.21
CA SER A 204 0.70 -12.89 2.48
C SER A 204 -0.73 -13.10 3.00
N ALA A 205 -1.19 -12.23 3.91
CA ALA A 205 -2.55 -12.30 4.44
C ALA A 205 -3.58 -11.91 3.37
N LEU A 206 -3.31 -10.88 2.58
CA LEU A 206 -4.13 -10.44 1.46
C LEU A 206 -4.29 -11.55 0.42
N ARG A 207 -3.18 -12.16 -0.03
CA ARG A 207 -3.22 -13.31 -0.94
C ARG A 207 -4.02 -14.46 -0.36
N ALA A 208 -3.81 -14.81 0.92
CA ALA A 208 -4.54 -15.90 1.56
C ALA A 208 -6.05 -15.63 1.65
N ALA A 209 -6.44 -14.40 2.02
CA ALA A 209 -7.84 -13.98 2.08
C ALA A 209 -8.49 -14.00 0.70
N THR A 210 -7.81 -13.47 -0.33
CA THR A 210 -8.28 -13.49 -1.73
C THR A 210 -8.50 -14.92 -2.22
N LEU A 211 -7.54 -15.82 -2.00
CA LEU A 211 -7.68 -17.22 -2.40
C LEU A 211 -8.80 -17.94 -1.63
N THR A 212 -8.97 -17.63 -0.34
CA THR A 212 -10.05 -18.18 0.50
C THR A 212 -11.43 -17.72 0.02
N ALA A 213 -11.53 -16.48 -0.49
CA ALA A 213 -12.73 -15.93 -1.09
C ALA A 213 -13.01 -16.49 -2.51
N GLY A 214 -12.19 -17.43 -3.01
CA GLY A 214 -12.31 -17.97 -4.36
C GLY A 214 -11.81 -17.02 -5.46
N GLY A 215 -11.07 -15.97 -5.06
CA GLY A 215 -10.49 -14.99 -5.97
C GLY A 215 -9.20 -15.43 -6.64
N GLU A 216 -8.71 -14.58 -7.54
CA GLU A 216 -7.46 -14.76 -8.26
C GLU A 216 -6.42 -13.76 -7.76
N TRP A 217 -5.23 -14.25 -7.40
CA TRP A 217 -4.08 -13.41 -7.10
C TRP A 217 -3.24 -13.24 -8.36
N LYS A 218 -3.11 -11.99 -8.84
CA LYS A 218 -2.30 -11.66 -10.01
C LYS A 218 -1.04 -10.95 -9.54
N PRO A 219 0.09 -11.67 -9.43
CA PRO A 219 1.34 -11.04 -9.00
C PRO A 219 1.69 -9.89 -9.97
N VAL A 220 2.26 -8.83 -9.38
CA VAL A 220 2.75 -7.56 -9.96
C VAL A 220 2.73 -7.47 -11.51
N PRO A 221 2.10 -6.44 -12.10
CA PRO A 221 2.07 -6.26 -13.55
C PRO A 221 3.49 -6.10 -14.10
N ASN A 222 3.68 -6.64 -15.32
CA ASN A 222 4.97 -6.79 -16.03
C ASN A 222 5.79 -5.49 -16.24
N TYR A 223 5.28 -4.32 -15.86
CA TYR A 223 5.82 -3.01 -16.24
C TYR A 223 6.64 -2.31 -15.15
N SER A 224 6.73 -2.84 -13.91
CA SER A 224 7.51 -2.15 -12.87
C SER A 224 9.03 -2.36 -13.06
N ARG A 225 9.78 -1.26 -13.01
CA ARG A 225 11.27 -1.25 -13.08
C ARG A 225 11.92 -2.09 -11.97
N ASN A 226 11.13 -2.38 -10.93
CA ASN A 226 11.58 -2.99 -9.71
C ASN A 226 11.18 -4.48 -9.62
N ARG A 227 10.55 -5.06 -10.65
CA ARG A 227 10.08 -6.47 -10.68
C ARG A 227 11.10 -7.49 -10.16
N ARG A 228 12.40 -7.23 -10.32
CA ARG A 228 13.46 -8.15 -9.88
C ARG A 228 13.72 -8.13 -8.37
N GLN A 229 13.04 -7.26 -7.63
CA GLN A 229 13.03 -7.19 -6.17
C GLN A 229 11.81 -7.89 -5.56
N VAL A 230 10.99 -8.56 -6.36
CA VAL A 230 9.89 -9.40 -5.89
C VAL A 230 10.06 -10.83 -6.41
N ASP A 231 9.59 -11.81 -5.64
CA ASP A 231 9.56 -13.21 -6.06
C ASP A 231 8.39 -13.49 -7.03
N GLU A 232 8.25 -14.73 -7.45
CA GLU A 232 7.17 -15.17 -8.35
C GLU A 232 5.75 -15.02 -7.77
N ASN A 233 5.63 -14.91 -6.44
CA ASN A 233 4.37 -14.67 -5.76
C ASN A 233 4.10 -13.16 -5.54
N GLY A 234 5.07 -12.29 -5.89
CA GLY A 234 4.99 -10.86 -5.68
C GLY A 234 5.45 -10.41 -4.30
N PHE A 235 6.15 -11.25 -3.52
CA PHE A 235 6.71 -10.85 -2.22
C PHE A 235 8.08 -10.20 -2.40
N ILE A 236 8.36 -9.19 -1.59
CA ILE A 236 9.61 -8.43 -1.63
C ILE A 236 10.78 -9.33 -1.21
N LEU A 237 11.79 -9.39 -2.06
CA LEU A 237 13.07 -10.03 -1.81
C LEU A 237 13.98 -9.06 -1.04
N LEU A 238 13.93 -9.07 0.30
CA LEU A 238 14.69 -8.13 1.14
C LEU A 238 16.21 -8.22 0.94
N ASP A 239 16.70 -9.40 0.58
CA ASP A 239 18.12 -9.64 0.28
C ASP A 239 18.42 -9.63 -1.23
N ALA A 240 17.57 -8.99 -2.04
CA ALA A 240 17.78 -8.89 -3.48
C ALA A 240 19.19 -8.31 -3.77
N PRO A 241 19.99 -8.92 -4.64
CA PRO A 241 21.31 -8.37 -4.94
C PRO A 241 21.16 -7.06 -5.71
N SER A 242 22.11 -6.12 -5.58
CA SER A 242 22.09 -4.87 -6.36
C SER A 242 22.15 -5.08 -7.87
N SER A 243 22.60 -6.25 -8.33
CA SER A 243 22.57 -6.65 -9.75
C SER A 243 21.16 -6.95 -10.26
N SER A 244 20.19 -7.21 -9.36
CA SER A 244 18.77 -7.30 -9.71
C SER A 244 18.30 -6.01 -10.41
N TRP A 245 18.97 -4.89 -10.18
CA TRP A 245 18.63 -3.61 -10.78
C TRP A 245 19.25 -3.30 -12.13
N GLN A 246 20.06 -4.18 -12.73
CA GLN A 246 20.59 -3.92 -14.06
C GLN A 246 19.45 -3.84 -15.07
N ILE A 247 18.96 -2.62 -15.31
CA ILE A 247 18.01 -2.28 -16.37
C ILE A 247 18.56 -2.97 -17.60
N GLY A 248 17.78 -3.92 -18.14
CA GLY A 248 18.12 -4.50 -19.42
C GLY A 248 18.22 -3.33 -20.39
N SER A 249 19.45 -2.93 -20.70
CA SER A 249 19.77 -2.18 -21.91
C SER A 249 19.52 -3.15 -23.07
N GLN A 250 18.26 -3.47 -23.34
CA GLN A 250 17.87 -4.32 -24.45
C GLN A 250 16.85 -3.55 -25.29
N ALA A 251 17.39 -3.14 -26.45
CA ALA A 251 16.72 -2.85 -27.71
C ALA A 251 15.66 -1.73 -27.69
N ARG A 252 16.13 -0.51 -27.98
CA ARG A 252 15.48 0.27 -29.04
C ARG A 252 16.04 -0.19 -30.38
#